data_AF-A0A4V5TJZ0-F1
#
_entry.id   AF-A0A4V5TJZ0-F1
#
_cell.length_a   1.000
_cell.length_b   1.000
_cell.length_c   1.000
_cell.angle_alpha   90.00
_cell.angle_beta   90.00
_cell.angle_gamma   90.00
#
_symmetry.space_group_name_H-M   'P 1'
#
loop_
_entity.id
_entity.type
_entity.pdbx_description
1 polymer ?
#
loop_
_entity_poly.entity_id
_entity_poly.type
_entity_poly.pdbx_seq_one_letter_code
_entity_poly.pdbx_strand_id
1 'polypeptide(L)'
;MAAEESLTLNTIIRTLAFTGMQRGEALALKWKNIDLTNGTITIEGTRDEISYRTPKTKNSYRTIAIDESLIRLSLCIVWGQDWGNVLSKCRSSLVPQRFIKKVNIFG
;
A
#
# COMPACT_ATOMS: atom_id res chain seq x y z
N MET A 1 -19.22 14.06 18.27
CA MET A 1 -17.88 13.55 18.63
C MET A 1 -17.50 12.50 17.60
N ALA A 2 -16.98 12.91 16.45
CA ALA A 2 -16.38 11.94 15.53
C ALA A 2 -15.05 11.52 16.14
N ALA A 3 -14.90 10.23 16.41
CA ALA A 3 -13.66 9.67 16.90
C ALA A 3 -12.55 10.10 15.94
N GLU A 4 -11.46 10.62 16.49
CA GLU A 4 -10.20 10.75 15.77
C GLU A 4 -9.73 9.33 15.44
N GLU A 5 -10.26 8.74 14.38
CA GLU A 5 -9.78 7.46 13.88
C GLU A 5 -8.33 7.64 13.48
N SER A 6 -7.44 6.89 14.11
CA SER A 6 -6.03 6.98 13.77
C SER A 6 -5.84 6.65 12.29
N LEU A 7 -5.08 7.50 11.59
CA LEU A 7 -4.75 7.31 10.18
C LEU A 7 -4.21 5.88 9.92
N THR A 8 -3.49 5.35 10.91
CA THR A 8 -2.97 3.98 10.97
C THR A 8 -4.08 2.93 10.89
N LEU A 9 -5.11 3.03 11.74
CA LEU A 9 -6.21 2.06 11.76
C LEU A 9 -6.97 2.08 10.42
N ASN A 10 -7.27 3.27 9.91
CA ASN A 10 -7.97 3.44 8.65
C ASN A 10 -7.19 2.82 7.48
N THR A 11 -5.86 3.01 7.45
CA THR A 11 -4.99 2.44 6.43
C THR A 11 -4.92 0.92 6.52
N ILE A 12 -4.82 0.35 7.73
CA ILE A 12 -4.82 -1.11 7.92
C ILE A 12 -6.15 -1.70 7.43
N ILE A 13 -7.29 -1.15 7.86
CA ILE A 13 -8.62 -1.65 7.47
C ILE A 13 -8.80 -1.58 5.95
N ARG A 14 -8.46 -0.45 5.33
CA ARG A 14 -8.56 -0.30 3.87
C ARG A 14 -7.63 -1.24 3.13
N THR A 15 -6.39 -1.42 3.60
CA THR A 15 -5.46 -2.38 3.00
C THR A 15 -6.07 -3.77 3.00
N LEU A 16 -6.57 -4.24 4.14
CA LEU A 16 -7.22 -5.55 4.26
C LEU A 16 -8.45 -5.66 3.36
N ALA A 17 -9.29 -4.63 3.31
CA ALA A 17 -10.53 -4.62 2.53
C ALA A 17 -10.28 -4.61 1.01
N PHE A 18 -9.32 -3.81 0.53
CA PHE A 18 -9.04 -3.68 -0.91
C PHE A 18 -8.17 -4.80 -1.46
N THR A 19 -7.28 -5.38 -0.66
CA THR A 19 -6.44 -6.50 -1.14
C THR A 19 -7.04 -7.86 -0.82
N GLY A 20 -8.01 -7.94 0.09
CA GLY A 20 -8.55 -9.22 0.58
C GLY A 20 -7.50 -10.10 1.27
N MET A 21 -6.42 -9.50 1.79
CA MET A 21 -5.38 -10.26 2.48
C MET A 21 -5.86 -10.67 3.88
N GLN A 22 -5.45 -11.85 4.32
CA GLN A 22 -5.75 -12.31 5.67
C GLN A 22 -4.89 -11.56 6.69
N ARG A 23 -5.37 -11.43 7.93
CA ARG A 23 -4.64 -10.78 9.02
C ARG A 23 -3.20 -11.26 9.15
N GLY A 24 -2.98 -12.57 9.06
CA GLY A 24 -1.62 -13.14 9.15
C GLY A 24 -0.71 -12.74 7.99
N GLU A 25 -1.26 -12.55 6.79
CA GLU A 25 -0.51 -12.08 5.62
C GLU A 25 -0.10 -10.61 5.80
N ALA A 26 -1.01 -9.78 6.32
CA ALA A 26 -0.70 -8.39 6.67
C ALA A 26 0.40 -8.30 7.73
N LEU A 27 0.37 -9.15 8.76
CA LEU A 27 1.40 -9.23 9.81
C LEU A 27 2.75 -9.75 9.31
N ALA A 28 2.75 -10.51 8.21
CA ALA A 28 3.95 -11.04 7.57
C ALA A 28 4.54 -10.10 6.51
N LEU A 29 3.84 -9.01 6.18
CA LEU A 29 4.21 -8.11 5.10
C LEU A 29 5.52 -7.36 5.44
N LYS A 30 6.45 -7.33 4.48
CA LYS A 30 7.73 -6.61 4.62
C LYS A 30 7.78 -5.46 3.62
N TRP A 31 8.54 -4.41 3.93
CA TRP A 31 8.73 -3.27 3.03
C TRP A 31 9.18 -3.66 1.62
N LYS A 32 10.08 -4.66 1.48
CA LYS A 32 10.53 -5.18 0.18
C LYS A 32 9.42 -5.77 -0.70
N ASN A 33 8.27 -6.10 -0.11
CA ASN A 33 7.14 -6.72 -0.80
C ASN A 33 6.08 -5.69 -1.23
N ILE A 34 6.28 -4.41 -0.93
CA ILE A 34 5.38 -3.32 -1.31
C ILE A 34 6.07 -2.52 -2.41
N ASP A 35 5.50 -2.59 -3.61
CA ASP A 35 5.96 -1.81 -4.77
C ASP A 35 4.92 -0.73 -5.07
N LEU A 36 5.11 0.45 -4.46
CA LEU A 36 4.21 1.59 -4.69
C LEU A 36 4.35 2.19 -6.09
N THR A 37 5.45 1.88 -6.81
CA THR A 37 5.71 2.38 -8.16
C THR A 37 4.82 1.67 -9.17
N ASN A 38 4.79 0.34 -9.07
CA ASN A 38 3.94 -0.49 -9.91
C ASN A 38 2.54 -0.69 -9.28
N GLY A 39 2.32 -0.16 -8.08
CA GLY A 39 1.07 -0.30 -7.34
C GLY A 39 0.75 -1.75 -7.03
N THR A 40 1.71 -2.48 -6.45
CA THR A 40 1.51 -3.90 -6.11
C THR A 40 2.00 -4.26 -4.71
N ILE A 41 1.38 -5.29 -4.13
CA ILE A 41 1.81 -5.93 -2.89
C ILE A 41 2.00 -7.41 -3.15
N THR A 42 3.15 -7.95 -2.77
CA THR A 42 3.46 -9.37 -2.88
C THR A 42 3.29 -10.08 -1.54
N ILE A 43 2.50 -11.15 -1.53
CA ILE A 43 2.30 -12.00 -0.36
C ILE A 43 3.22 -13.21 -0.47
N GLU A 44 4.17 -13.31 0.46
CA GLU A 44 5.17 -14.39 0.55
C GLU A 44 5.11 -15.18 1.86
N GLY A 45 4.15 -14.88 2.74
CA GLY A 45 4.15 -15.38 4.11
C GLY A 45 2.87 -15.06 4.87
N THR A 46 2.72 -15.75 6.00
CA THR A 46 1.73 -15.45 7.03
C THR A 46 2.41 -15.51 8.39
N ARG A 47 1.99 -14.65 9.31
CA ARG A 47 2.53 -14.56 10.66
C ARG A 47 1.42 -14.62 11.67
N ASP A 48 1.64 -15.42 12.70
CA ASP A 48 0.84 -15.44 13.92
C ASP A 48 1.70 -15.01 15.11
N GLU A 49 1.13 -15.10 16.32
CA GLU A 49 1.80 -14.72 17.56
C GLU A 49 3.06 -15.57 17.86
N ILE A 50 3.12 -16.78 17.32
CA ILE A 50 4.12 -17.79 17.67
C ILE A 50 5.22 -17.85 16.60
N SER A 51 4.86 -17.76 15.32
CA SER A 51 5.78 -18.04 14.22
C SER A 51 5.43 -17.34 12.91
N TYR A 52 6.47 -17.12 12.11
CA TYR A 52 6.35 -16.82 10.70
C TYR A 52 6.29 -18.12 9.90
N ARG A 53 5.37 -18.22 8.94
CA ARG A 53 5.19 -19.38 8.09
C ARG A 53 5.19 -18.96 6.63
N THR A 54 5.93 -19.70 5.79
CA THR A 54 5.82 -19.58 4.35
C THR A 54 4.56 -20.30 3.86
N PRO A 55 3.97 -19.87 2.73
CA PRO A 55 2.83 -20.55 2.17
C PRO A 55 3.16 -22.00 1.82
N LYS A 56 2.24 -22.91 2.18
CA LYS A 56 2.43 -24.36 2.00
C LYS A 56 2.45 -24.78 0.53
N THR A 57 1.83 -24.00 -0.35
CA THR A 57 1.73 -24.30 -1.78
C THR A 57 2.16 -23.09 -2.61
N LYS A 58 2.60 -23.34 -3.85
CA LYS A 58 3.01 -22.29 -4.79
C LYS A 58 1.88 -21.29 -5.09
N ASN A 59 0.64 -21.77 -5.13
CA ASN A 59 -0.53 -20.94 -5.46
C ASN A 59 -0.85 -19.88 -4.41
N SER A 60 -0.34 -20.04 -3.19
CA SER A 60 -0.56 -19.05 -2.13
C SER A 60 0.40 -17.85 -2.20
N TYR A 61 1.50 -17.97 -2.96
CA TYR A 61 2.31 -16.82 -3.34
C TYR A 61 1.57 -16.04 -4.42
N ARG A 62 1.30 -14.76 -4.17
CA ARG A 62 0.56 -13.93 -5.12
C ARG A 62 0.96 -12.46 -5.00
N THR A 63 0.81 -11.76 -6.10
CA THR A 63 0.97 -10.31 -6.17
C THR A 63 -0.41 -9.70 -6.45
N ILE A 64 -0.80 -8.74 -5.63
CA ILE A 64 -2.08 -8.06 -5.69
C ILE A 64 -1.83 -6.63 -6.15
N ALA A 65 -2.57 -6.18 -7.16
CA ALA A 65 -2.56 -4.78 -7.55
C ALA A 65 -3.32 -3.95 -6.52
N ILE A 66 -2.76 -2.81 -6.14
CA ILE A 66 -3.36 -1.83 -5.24
C ILE A 66 -3.67 -0.54 -5.98
N ASP A 67 -4.78 0.09 -5.62
CA ASP A 67 -5.22 1.31 -6.27
C ASP A 67 -4.52 2.56 -5.70
N GLU A 68 -4.64 3.65 -6.44
CA GLU A 68 -4.02 4.93 -6.10
C GLU A 68 -4.48 5.46 -4.74
N SER A 69 -5.74 5.24 -4.34
CA SER A 69 -6.28 5.66 -3.05
C SER A 69 -5.53 5.01 -1.89
N LEU A 70 -5.18 3.72 -2.00
CA LEU A 70 -4.44 3.00 -0.98
C LEU A 70 -2.95 3.41 -0.94
N ILE A 71 -2.36 3.66 -2.11
CA ILE A 71 -0.99 4.20 -2.21
C ILE A 71 -0.91 5.56 -1.52
N ARG A 72 -1.90 6.43 -1.75
CA ARG A 72 -1.97 7.76 -1.13
C ARG A 72 -2.06 7.69 0.40
N LEU A 73 -2.89 6.79 0.94
CA LEU A 73 -3.03 6.61 2.37
C LEU A 73 -1.75 6.08 3.03
N SER A 74 -1.09 5.11 2.39
CA SER A 74 0.17 4.56 2.88
C SER A 74 1.31 5.57 2.83
N LEU A 75 1.37 6.42 1.79
CA LEU A 75 2.34 7.53 1.73
C LEU A 75 2.09 8.58 2.82
N CYS A 76 0.83 8.91 3.14
CA CYS A 76 0.52 9.85 4.23
C CYS A 76 1.04 9.39 5.59
N ILE A 77 1.05 8.07 5.87
CA ILE A 77 1.59 7.51 7.11
C ILE A 77 3.12 7.51 7.10
N VAL A 78 3.73 7.07 5.99
CA VAL A 78 5.19 6.92 5.90
C VAL A 78 5.90 8.28 5.86
N TRP A 79 5.29 9.27 5.19
CA TRP A 79 5.93 10.55 4.89
C TRP A 79 5.34 11.73 5.67
N GLY A 80 4.38 11.49 6.57
CA GLY A 80 3.87 12.52 7.48
C GLY A 80 3.41 13.80 6.79
N GLN A 81 2.19 13.81 6.24
CA GLN A 81 1.44 15.04 5.91
C GLN A 81 2.18 16.11 5.05
N ASP A 82 3.11 15.75 4.17
CA ASP A 82 3.76 16.73 3.29
C ASP A 82 3.69 16.36 1.80
N TRP A 83 2.52 16.61 1.21
CA TRP A 83 2.21 16.28 -0.19
C TRP A 83 3.02 17.10 -1.21
N GLY A 84 3.47 18.32 -0.84
CA GLY A 84 4.22 19.21 -1.74
C GLY A 84 5.63 18.70 -2.06
N ASN A 85 6.28 18.05 -1.09
CA ASN A 85 7.64 17.53 -1.24
C ASN A 85 7.71 16.11 -1.82
N VAL A 86 6.67 15.29 -1.62
CA VAL A 86 6.61 13.93 -2.19
C VAL A 86 6.49 14.00 -3.72
N LEU A 87 5.65 14.89 -4.27
CA LEU A 87 5.53 15.06 -5.72
C LEU A 87 6.77 15.67 -6.36
N SER A 88 7.49 16.56 -5.66
CA SER A 88 8.73 17.15 -6.17
C SER A 88 9.88 16.12 -6.22
N LYS A 89 9.93 15.18 -5.27
CA LYS A 89 10.88 14.05 -5.27
C LYS A 89 10.48 12.88 -6.16
N CYS A 90 9.18 12.60 -6.32
CA CYS A 90 8.68 11.52 -7.18
C CYS A 90 8.65 11.87 -8.68
N ARG A 91 9.01 13.10 -9.06
CA ARG A 91 9.01 13.58 -10.46
C ARG A 91 10.10 12.94 -11.34
N SER A 92 11.11 12.26 -10.78
CA SER A 92 12.24 11.79 -11.60
C SER A 92 12.21 10.33 -12.06
N SER A 93 11.38 9.43 -11.53
CA SER A 93 11.34 8.05 -12.07
C SER A 93 10.17 7.12 -11.70
N LEU A 94 9.27 7.46 -10.78
CA LEU A 94 8.38 6.46 -10.16
C LEU A 94 6.87 6.64 -10.39
N VAL A 95 6.47 7.26 -11.51
CA VAL A 95 5.08 7.18 -11.99
C VAL A 95 5.11 6.94 -13.51
N PRO A 96 4.46 5.89 -14.05
CA PRO A 96 4.35 5.70 -15.48
C PRO A 96 3.74 6.95 -16.13
N GLN A 97 4.46 7.57 -17.07
CA GLN A 97 4.06 8.83 -17.72
C GLN A 97 2.69 8.77 -18.44
N ARG A 98 2.11 7.57 -18.58
CA ARG A 98 0.77 7.34 -19.14
C ARG A 98 -0.38 7.90 -18.30
N PHE A 99 -0.15 8.32 -17.05
CA PHE A 99 -1.18 8.82 -16.13
C PHE A 99 -1.29 10.37 -16.04
N ILE A 100 -0.41 11.13 -16.72
CA ILE A 100 -0.33 12.61 -16.55
C ILE A 100 -1.46 13.37 -17.29
N LYS A 101 -2.28 12.73 -18.13
CA LYS A 101 -3.24 13.46 -18.99
C LYS A 101 -4.60 13.84 -18.34
N LYS A 102 -4.82 13.70 -17.03
CA LYS A 102 -6.13 14.00 -16.42
C LYS A 102 -6.16 15.03 -15.28
N VAL A 103 -5.06 15.77 -15.06
CA VAL A 103 -4.98 16.81 -14.01
C VAL A 103 -4.74 18.20 -14.62
N ASN A 104 -5.40 18.51 -15.74
CA ASN A 104 -5.25 19.81 -16.42
C ASN A 104 -6.59 20.30 -17.01
N ILE A 105 -7.67 20.29 -16.22
CA ILE A 105 -8.98 20.84 -16.65
C ILE A 105 -9.67 21.71 -15.58
N PHE A 106 -8.95 22.20 -14.58
CA PHE A 106 -9.46 23.30 -13.75
C PHE A 106 -8.32 24.28 -13.49
N GLY A 107 -8.08 25.11 -14.52
CA GLY A 107 -7.62 26.48 -14.31
C GLY A 107 -8.82 27.39 -14.05
#